data_AF-A0A1A0EQ17-F1
#
_entry.id   AF-A0A1A0EQ17-F1
#
_cell.length_a   1.000
_cell.length_b   1.000
_cell.length_c   1.000
_cell.angle_alpha   90.00
_cell.angle_beta   90.00
_cell.angle_gamma   90.00
#
_symmetry.space_group_name_H-M   'P 1'
#
loop_
_entity.id
_entity.type
_entity.pdbx_description
1 polymer ?
#
loop_
_entity_poly.entity_id
_entity_poly.type
_entity_poly.pdbx_seq_one_letter_code
_entity_poly.pdbx_strand_id
1 'polypeptide(L)' 'MLMCREATRLMSLKQDRVLTLREKTALRFHLSMCGACRACARQFDLLHAIGEHHPAALKPSSTPDD' A
#
# COMPACT_ATOMS: atom_id res chain seq x y z
N MET A 1 7.95 19.03 -3.76
CA MET A 1 6.71 18.57 -3.09
C MET A 1 6.07 17.51 -3.97
N LEU A 2 5.73 16.36 -3.39
CA LEU A 2 4.92 15.34 -4.05
C LEU A 2 3.47 15.85 -4.15
N MET A 3 2.81 15.67 -5.29
CA MET A 3 1.40 16.03 -5.46
C MET A 3 0.48 14.98 -4.80
N CYS A 4 -0.70 15.38 -4.32
CA CYS A 4 -1.67 14.44 -3.73
C CYS A 4 -1.98 13.24 -4.64
N ARG A 5 -2.11 13.48 -5.96
CA ARG A 5 -2.33 12.43 -6.96
C ARG A 5 -1.19 11.40 -6.99
N GLU A 6 0.04 11.87 -6.88
CA GLU A 6 1.22 11.00 -6.87
C GLU A 6 1.37 10.29 -5.52
N ALA A 7 0.99 10.94 -4.41
CA ALA A 7 0.89 10.30 -3.11
C ALA A 7 -0.08 9.11 -3.14
N THR A 8 -1.29 9.30 -3.66
CA THR A 8 -2.27 8.22 -3.82
C THR A 8 -1.76 7.12 -4.74
N ARG A 9 -1.04 7.48 -5.83
CA ARG A 9 -0.40 6.49 -6.71
C ARG A 9 0.63 5.63 -5.96
N LEU A 10 1.49 6.25 -5.15
CA LEU A 10 2.46 5.53 -4.33
C LEU A 10 1.80 4.67 -3.24
N MET A 11 0.68 5.11 -2.66
CA MET A 11 -0.10 4.31 -1.71
C MET A 11 -0.64 3.04 -2.38
N SER A 12 -1.20 3.15 -3.59
CA SER A 12 -1.65 2.00 -4.36
C SER A 12 -0.48 1.07 -4.70
N LEU A 13 0.63 1.63 -5.22
CA LEU A 13 1.81 0.84 -5.58
C LEU A 13 2.43 0.09 -4.40
N LYS A 14 2.34 0.63 -3.18
CA LYS A 14 2.80 -0.03 -1.94
C LYS A 14 2.06 -1.35 -1.70
N GLN A 15 0.84 -1.49 -2.20
CA GLN A 15 0.03 -2.71 -2.09
C GLN A 15 0.50 -3.79 -3.07
N ASP A 16 0.94 -3.38 -4.25
CA ASP A 16 1.37 -4.31 -5.31
C ASP A 16 2.86 -4.69 -5.18
N ARG A 17 3.69 -3.76 -4.71
CA ARG A 17 5.14 -3.94 -4.60
C ARG A 17 5.75 -3.16 -3.44
N VAL A 18 6.96 -3.56 -3.06
CA VAL A 18 7.77 -2.77 -2.15
C VAL A 18 8.18 -1.46 -2.83
N LEU A 19 7.88 -0.34 -2.18
CA LEU A 19 8.37 0.97 -2.58
C LEU A 19 9.89 1.11 -2.34
N THR A 20 10.57 1.81 -3.24
CA THR A 20 11.97 2.21 -3.06
C THR A 20 12.12 3.14 -1.85
N LEU A 21 13.32 3.24 -1.29
CA LEU A 21 13.58 4.12 -0.14
C LEU A 21 13.20 5.58 -0.43
N ARG A 22 13.46 6.06 -1.65
CA ARG A 22 13.10 7.42 -2.09
C ARG A 22 11.59 7.62 -2.17
N GLU A 23 10.86 6.66 -2.71
CA GLU A 23 9.39 6.70 -2.77
C GLU A 23 8.79 6.68 -1.35
N LYS A 24 9.32 5.83 -0.46
CA LYS A 24 8.88 5.76 0.94
C LYS A 24 9.09 7.07 1.68
N THR A 25 10.27 7.70 1.53
CA THR A 25 10.58 8.96 2.22
C THR A 25 9.75 10.12 1.68
N ALA A 26 9.59 10.23 0.36
CA ALA A 26 8.74 11.24 -0.27
C ALA A 26 7.28 11.11 0.15
N LEU A 27 6.74 9.88 0.17
CA LEU A 27 5.38 9.61 0.62
C LEU A 27 5.20 9.96 2.10
N ARG A 28 6.13 9.55 2.98
CA ARG A 28 6.10 9.89 4.41
C ARG A 28 6.12 11.40 4.66
N PHE A 29 6.95 12.13 3.92
CA PHE A 29 7.02 13.59 4.02
C PHE A 29 5.69 14.24 3.59
N HIS A 30 5.07 13.79 2.51
CA HIS A 30 3.77 14.31 2.10
C HIS A 30 2.67 13.99 3.14
N LEU A 31 2.68 12.78 3.68
CA LEU A 31 1.74 12.35 4.71
C LEU A 31 1.88 13.13 6.02
N SER A 32 3.06 13.65 6.39
CA SER A 32 3.17 14.46 7.60
C SER A 32 2.43 15.79 7.51
N MET A 33 2.27 16.36 6.30
CA MET A 33 1.64 17.66 6.08
C MET A 33 0.20 17.59 5.54
N CYS A 34 -0.19 16.54 4.83
CA CYS A 34 -1.50 16.44 4.19
C CYS A 34 -2.46 15.51 4.96
N GLY A 35 -3.46 16.09 5.64
CA GLY A 35 -4.46 15.33 6.41
C GLY A 35 -5.34 14.41 5.55
N ALA A 36 -5.76 14.87 4.37
CA ALA A 36 -6.56 14.07 3.44
C ALA A 36 -5.80 12.82 2.97
N CYS A 37 -4.52 12.98 2.60
CA CYS A 37 -3.69 11.86 2.19
C CYS A 37 -3.39 10.90 3.36
N ARG A 38 -3.27 11.36 4.61
CA ARG A 38 -3.20 10.46 5.78
C ARG A 38 -4.47 9.62 5.94
N ALA A 39 -5.64 10.22 5.76
CA ALA A 39 -6.89 9.48 5.83
C ALA A 39 -6.98 8.41 4.72
N CYS A 40 -6.61 8.79 3.50
CA CYS A 40 -6.54 7.87 2.37
C CYS A 40 -5.55 6.72 2.62
N ALA A 41 -4.35 6.99 3.13
CA ALA A 41 -3.37 5.96 3.46
C ALA A 41 -3.91 4.92 4.46
N ARG A 42 -4.66 5.36 5.49
CA ARG A 42 -5.32 4.44 6.44
C ARG A 42 -6.37 3.56 5.77
N GLN A 43 -7.09 4.08 4.76
CA GLN A 43 -8.05 3.27 4.01
C GLN A 43 -7.35 2.18 3.19
N PHE A 44 -6.23 2.50 2.53
CA PHE A 44 -5.43 1.50 1.83
C PHE A 44 -4.90 0.41 2.78
N ASP A 45 -4.37 0.80 3.94
CA ASP A 45 -3.89 -0.16 4.94
C ASP A 45 -5.03 -1.06 5.47
N LEU A 46 -6.24 -0.51 5.65
CA LEU A 46 -7.42 -1.30 6.01
C LEU A 46 -7.81 -2.30 4.93
N LEU A 47 -7.86 -1.87 3.66
CA LEU A 47 -8.16 -2.75 2.53
C LEU A 47 -7.14 -3.89 2.44
N HIS A 48 -5.85 -3.59 2.68
CA HIS A 48 -4.80 -4.61 2.72
C HIS A 48 -5.08 -5.65 3.79
N ALA A 49 -5.32 -5.21 5.02
CA ALA A 49 -5.53 -6.09 6.17
C ALA A 49 -6.74 -7.00 5.94
N ILE A 50 -7.83 -6.47 5.38
CA ILE A 50 -9.01 -7.27 5.03
C ILE A 50 -8.67 -8.32 3.97
N GLY A 51 -7.88 -7.96 2.95
CA GLY A 51 -7.45 -8.88 1.90
C GLY A 51 -6.64 -10.07 2.44
N GLU A 52 -5.71 -9.81 3.37
CA GLU A 52 -4.90 -10.84 4.02
C GLU A 52 -5.75 -11.83 4.84
N HIS A 53 -6.87 -11.37 5.41
CA HIS A 53 -7.79 -12.22 6.19
C HIS A 53 -8.91 -12.86 5.34
N HIS A 54 -8.91 -12.65 4.01
CA HIS A 54 -9.93 -13.23 3.16
C HIS A 54 -9.70 -14.76 3.00
N PRO A 55 -10.72 -15.61 3.24
CA PRO A 55 -10.56 -17.07 3.22
C PRO A 55 -10.12 -17.65 1.86
N ALA A 56 -10.28 -16.90 0.75
CA ALA A 56 -9.72 -17.30 -0.55
C ALA A 56 -8.19 -17.09 -0.67
N ALA A 57 -7.60 -16.23 0.16
CA ALA A 57 -6.14 -16.02 0.21
C ALA A 57 -5.41 -17.14 0.98
N LEU A 58 -6.14 -17.91 1.80
CA LEU A 58 -5.65 -19.05 2.59
C LEU A 58 -5.45 -20.34 1.79
N LYS A 59 -5.53 -20.34 0.45
CA LYS A 59 -5.13 -21.52 -0.34
C LYS A 59 -3.60 -21.52 -0.47
N PRO A 60 -2.85 -22.39 0.24
CA PRO A 60 -1.46 -22.63 -0.10
C PRO A 60 -1.42 -23.23 -1.50
N SER A 61 -0.87 -22.49 -2.46
CA SER A 61 -0.41 -23.06 -3.72
C SER A 61 0.86 -23.88 -3.43
N SER A 62 0.68 -25.09 -2.90
CA SER A 62 1.73 -26.08 -2.77
C SER A 62 1.28 -27.38 -3.42
N THR A 63 1.50 -27.46 -4.73
CA THR A 63 1.89 -28.71 -5.38
C THR A 63 3.14 -28.39 -6.19
N PRO A 64 4.32 -28.95 -5.81
CA PRO A 64 5.43 -29.09 -6.73
C PRO A 64 5.05 -30.20 -7.72
N ASP A 65 4.81 -29.85 -8.97
CA ASP A 65 4.71 -30.82 -10.08
C ASP A 65 6.12 -31.05 -10.62
N ASP A 66 6.74 -32.13 -10.15
CA ASP A 66 7.68 -32.97 -10.90
C ASP A 66 6.86 -34.01 -11.67
#